data_AF-A0A2A6CMF7-F1
#
_entry.id   AF-A0A2A6CMF7-F1
#
_cell.length_a   1.000
_cell.length_b   1.000
_cell.length_c   1.000
_cell.angle_alpha   90.00
_cell.angle_beta   90.00
_cell.angle_gamma   90.00
#
_symmetry.space_group_name_H-M   'P 1'
#
loop_
_entity.id
_entity.type
_entity.pdbx_description
1 polymer ?
#
loop_
_entity_poly.entity_id
_entity_poly.type
_entity_poly.pdbx_seq_one_letter_code
_entity_poly.pdbx_strand_id
1 'polypeptide(L)'
;MYASVVRAIADSDKIKAKSQRAVLVGSTEKDAPEETSKNDEEVLRTIIETTKDKDLKEAYAAGTITHARFPANNPPGRCIVKHSLHSSKLRDKLLAGIRTVVRPSSFEPSMYVRRDLMPSELEQERSARMEARKKNFTAGCLRWGVRDCELVEFKGPTYRSLPNDYRNPNETNNSNRMTLQSNHSKVQSIPKPIIDKSKSTVLATINDEPASSTTTVASTSNATTRRRDKEEELPNVTPPISASDGASGTTVNDERASASH
;
A
#
# COMPACT_ATOMS: atom_id res chain seq x y z
N MET A 1 31.54 18.45 -5.19
CA MET A 1 30.73 18.06 -6.37
C MET A 1 30.59 16.54 -6.52
N TYR A 2 31.67 15.75 -6.54
CA TYR A 2 31.58 14.28 -6.70
C TYR A 2 30.63 13.57 -5.70
N ALA A 3 30.79 13.85 -4.40
CA ALA A 3 29.97 13.22 -3.35
C ALA A 3 28.47 13.54 -3.41
N SER A 4 28.04 14.65 -4.05
CA SER A 4 26.60 14.91 -4.28
C SER A 4 26.07 14.11 -5.48
N VAL A 5 26.88 13.94 -6.53
CA VAL A 5 26.52 13.12 -7.70
C VAL A 5 26.38 11.64 -7.31
N VAL A 6 27.36 11.08 -6.58
CA VAL A 6 27.31 9.68 -6.10
C VAL A 6 26.08 9.42 -5.23
N ARG A 7 25.71 10.35 -4.34
CA ARG A 7 24.49 10.25 -3.53
C ARG A 7 23.22 10.29 -4.38
N ALA A 8 23.14 11.23 -5.34
CA ALA A 8 22.00 11.33 -6.24
C ALA A 8 21.80 10.05 -7.09
N ILE A 9 22.89 9.44 -7.57
CA ILE A 9 22.84 8.15 -8.29
C ILE A 9 22.34 7.04 -7.36
N ALA A 10 22.93 6.88 -6.18
CA ALA A 10 22.53 5.85 -5.21
C ALA A 10 21.07 5.98 -4.76
N ASP A 11 20.57 7.20 -4.57
CA ASP A 11 19.16 7.45 -4.29
C ASP A 11 18.27 7.15 -5.50
N SER A 12 18.73 7.44 -6.73
CA SER A 12 18.00 7.10 -7.96
C SER A 12 17.85 5.58 -8.15
N ASP A 13 18.89 4.79 -7.89
CA ASP A 13 18.85 3.33 -7.96
C ASP A 13 17.95 2.74 -6.88
N LYS A 14 17.99 3.30 -5.66
CA LYS A 14 17.11 2.93 -4.55
C LYS A 14 15.64 3.24 -4.85
N ILE A 15 15.35 4.39 -5.46
CA ILE A 15 14.01 4.79 -5.93
C ILE A 15 13.56 3.83 -7.05
N LYS A 16 14.41 3.55 -8.04
CA LYS A 16 14.14 2.62 -9.14
C LYS A 16 13.80 1.23 -8.62
N ALA A 17 14.65 0.64 -7.78
CA ALA A 17 14.43 -0.66 -7.16
C ALA A 17 13.13 -0.73 -6.32
N LYS A 18 12.72 0.37 -5.67
CA LYS A 18 11.45 0.44 -4.93
C LYS A 18 10.24 0.66 -5.85
N SER A 19 10.39 1.39 -6.95
CA SER A 19 9.36 1.52 -7.99
C SER A 19 9.09 0.21 -8.74
N GLN A 20 10.05 -0.70 -8.73
CA GLN A 20 9.96 -2.06 -9.31
C GLN A 20 9.45 -3.12 -8.32
N ARG A 21 9.26 -2.79 -7.04
CA ARG A 21 8.84 -3.74 -6.00
C ARG A 21 7.40 -3.58 -5.53
N ALA A 22 6.79 -4.72 -5.23
CA ALA A 22 5.59 -4.85 -4.43
C ALA A 22 5.92 -5.51 -3.09
N VAL A 23 5.09 -5.28 -2.09
CA VAL A 23 5.22 -5.84 -0.74
C VAL A 23 3.92 -6.52 -0.36
N LEU A 24 4.01 -7.81 -0.06
CA LEU A 24 2.98 -8.57 0.63
C LEU A 24 3.21 -8.43 2.14
N VAL A 25 2.19 -7.93 2.83
CA VAL A 25 2.17 -7.75 4.28
C VAL A 25 1.16 -8.73 4.88
N GLY A 26 1.49 -9.34 6.01
CA GLY A 26 0.56 -10.21 6.76
C GLY A 26 0.68 -11.70 6.46
N SER A 27 1.57 -12.14 5.58
CA SER A 27 1.86 -13.58 5.36
C SER A 27 2.51 -14.18 6.60
N THR A 28 1.87 -15.18 7.22
CA THR A 28 2.44 -15.88 8.37
C THR A 28 3.75 -16.60 8.00
N GLU A 29 4.60 -16.81 8.99
CA GLU A 29 5.76 -17.71 8.88
C GLU A 29 5.34 -19.06 9.45
N LYS A 30 5.78 -20.15 8.82
CA LYS A 30 5.63 -21.52 9.33
C LYS A 30 6.86 -21.85 10.16
N ASP A 31 6.75 -22.87 11.03
CA ASP A 31 7.85 -23.27 11.90
C ASP A 31 9.09 -23.73 11.11
N ALA A 32 8.88 -24.34 9.93
CA ALA A 32 9.94 -24.67 9.00
C ALA A 32 10.21 -23.53 7.98
N PRO A 33 11.48 -23.15 7.73
CA PRO A 33 11.82 -22.13 6.74
C PRO A 33 11.51 -22.57 5.29
N GLU A 34 11.62 -23.87 5.00
CA GLU A 34 11.26 -24.41 3.69
C GLU A 34 9.77 -24.31 3.40
N GLU A 35 8.92 -24.60 4.38
CA GLU A 35 7.46 -24.47 4.27
C GLU A 35 7.05 -23.01 4.09
N THR A 36 7.72 -22.10 4.81
CA THR A 36 7.54 -20.65 4.65
C THR A 36 7.85 -20.20 3.22
N SER A 37 8.96 -20.68 2.64
CA SER A 37 9.35 -20.38 1.25
C SER A 37 8.35 -20.96 0.23
N LYS A 38 7.91 -22.22 0.42
CA LYS A 38 6.89 -22.87 -0.43
C LYS A 38 5.56 -22.10 -0.38
N ASN A 39 5.13 -21.68 0.80
CA ASN A 39 3.91 -20.87 1.01
C ASN A 39 4.01 -19.49 0.35
N ASP A 40 5.16 -18.80 0.47
CA ASP A 40 5.34 -17.48 -0.16
C ASP A 40 5.33 -17.55 -1.70
N GLU A 41 5.87 -18.63 -2.26
CA GLU A 41 5.81 -18.92 -3.69
C GLU A 41 4.39 -19.30 -4.16
N GLU A 42 3.66 -20.12 -3.40
CA GLU A 42 2.26 -20.46 -3.69
C GLU A 42 1.37 -19.22 -3.65
N VAL A 43 1.56 -18.33 -2.68
CA VAL A 43 0.85 -17.06 -2.60
C VAL A 43 1.19 -16.18 -3.81
N LEU A 44 2.46 -16.05 -4.19
CA LEU A 44 2.87 -15.31 -5.39
C LEU A 44 2.23 -15.87 -6.67
N ARG A 45 2.29 -17.18 -6.85
CA ARG A 45 1.64 -17.89 -7.96
C ARG A 45 0.14 -17.60 -8.01
N THR A 46 -0.55 -17.76 -6.88
CA THR A 46 -2.01 -17.52 -6.77
C THR A 46 -2.37 -16.09 -7.11
N ILE A 47 -1.58 -15.10 -6.67
CA ILE A 47 -1.76 -13.68 -7.03
C ILE A 47 -1.72 -13.53 -8.55
N ILE A 48 -0.68 -14.06 -9.19
CA ILE A 48 -0.45 -13.90 -10.64
C ILE A 48 -1.55 -14.60 -11.45
N GLU A 49 -1.91 -15.83 -11.09
CA GLU A 49 -3.06 -16.53 -11.68
C GLU A 49 -4.37 -15.72 -11.54
N THR A 50 -4.61 -15.15 -10.36
CA THR A 50 -5.79 -14.32 -10.06
C THR A 50 -5.86 -13.05 -10.92
N THR A 51 -4.73 -12.37 -11.17
CA THR A 51 -4.71 -11.16 -12.00
C THR A 51 -5.08 -11.39 -13.47
N LYS A 52 -4.92 -12.61 -13.99
CA LYS A 52 -5.20 -13.01 -15.39
C LYS A 52 -4.46 -12.21 -16.49
N ASP A 53 -3.51 -11.35 -16.14
CA ASP A 53 -2.65 -10.63 -17.09
C ASP A 53 -1.63 -11.58 -17.73
N LYS A 54 -1.36 -11.40 -19.03
CA LYS A 54 -0.46 -12.29 -19.80
C LYS A 54 1.00 -12.00 -19.48
N ASP A 55 1.42 -10.75 -19.54
CA ASP A 55 2.79 -10.31 -19.26
C ASP A 55 3.24 -10.76 -17.85
N LEU A 56 2.36 -10.71 -16.84
CA LEU A 56 2.66 -11.21 -15.50
C LEU A 56 2.90 -12.72 -15.45
N LYS A 57 2.13 -13.51 -16.21
CA LYS A 57 2.32 -14.97 -16.30
C LYS A 57 3.60 -15.33 -17.05
N GLU A 58 3.89 -14.62 -18.14
CA GLU A 58 5.13 -14.79 -18.91
C GLU A 58 6.37 -14.41 -18.09
N ALA A 59 6.33 -13.26 -17.41
CA ALA A 59 7.41 -12.79 -16.54
C ALA A 59 7.67 -13.73 -15.35
N TYR A 60 6.62 -14.36 -14.82
CA TYR A 60 6.70 -15.38 -13.77
C TYR A 60 7.30 -16.69 -14.29
N ALA A 61 6.78 -17.22 -15.41
CA ALA A 61 7.31 -18.43 -16.04
C ALA A 61 8.78 -18.29 -16.47
N ALA A 62 9.21 -17.08 -16.84
CA ALA A 62 10.60 -16.75 -17.15
C ALA A 62 11.49 -16.54 -15.90
N GLY A 63 10.96 -16.68 -14.68
CA GLY A 63 11.71 -16.50 -13.43
C GLY A 63 12.15 -15.06 -13.14
N THR A 64 11.59 -14.06 -13.84
CA THR A 64 11.98 -12.64 -13.69
C THR A 64 11.31 -11.94 -12.51
N ILE A 65 10.30 -12.58 -11.91
CA ILE A 65 9.66 -12.14 -10.67
C ILE A 65 10.23 -12.97 -9.53
N THR A 66 10.92 -12.33 -8.59
CA THR A 66 11.51 -13.00 -7.41
C THR A 66 10.82 -12.56 -6.13
N HIS A 67 10.80 -13.41 -5.11
CA HIS A 67 10.29 -13.08 -3.78
C HIS A 67 11.38 -13.26 -2.71
N ALA A 68 11.35 -12.45 -1.66
CA ALA A 68 12.23 -12.61 -0.49
C ALA A 68 11.61 -11.97 0.77
N ARG A 69 11.76 -12.63 1.92
CA ARG A 69 11.38 -12.04 3.22
C ARG A 69 12.36 -10.97 3.68
N PHE A 70 11.86 -9.95 4.38
CA PHE A 70 12.64 -8.83 4.85
C PHE A 70 12.19 -8.33 6.24
N PRO A 71 13.13 -8.06 7.17
CA PRO A 71 14.56 -8.36 7.12
C PRO A 71 14.85 -9.87 7.07
N ALA A 72 15.91 -10.29 6.40
CA ALA A 72 16.20 -11.73 6.22
C ALA A 72 16.55 -12.47 7.53
N ASN A 73 17.08 -11.76 8.53
CA ASN A 73 17.54 -12.33 9.80
C ASN A 73 16.61 -11.96 10.99
N ASN A 74 15.34 -11.67 10.73
CA ASN A 74 14.38 -11.36 11.79
C ASN A 74 13.84 -12.65 12.42
N PRO A 75 13.43 -12.65 13.71
CA PRO A 75 12.67 -13.76 14.27
C PRO A 75 11.30 -13.88 13.57
N PRO A 76 10.71 -15.10 13.54
CA PRO A 76 9.46 -15.35 12.81
C PRO A 76 8.30 -14.45 13.22
N GLY A 77 7.43 -14.12 12.26
CA GLY A 77 6.19 -13.37 12.45
C GLY A 77 6.33 -11.85 12.35
N ARG A 78 7.51 -11.34 11.96
CA ARG A 78 7.75 -9.91 11.73
C ARG A 78 8.26 -9.57 10.33
N CYS A 79 8.42 -10.56 9.45
CA CYS A 79 8.94 -10.34 8.10
C CYS A 79 7.81 -9.97 7.12
N ILE A 80 8.09 -9.02 6.22
CA ILE A 80 7.28 -8.78 5.03
C ILE A 80 7.88 -9.51 3.83
N VAL A 81 7.07 -9.96 2.89
CA VAL A 81 7.57 -10.54 1.62
C VAL A 81 7.67 -9.42 0.58
N LYS A 82 8.83 -9.27 -0.03
CA LYS A 82 9.08 -8.33 -1.13
C LYS A 82 9.08 -9.10 -2.43
N HIS A 83 8.20 -8.74 -3.36
CA HIS A 83 8.23 -9.22 -4.73
C HIS A 83 8.97 -8.20 -5.60
N SER A 84 10.02 -8.65 -6.28
CA SER A 84 10.82 -7.83 -7.20
C SER A 84 10.47 -8.18 -8.63
N LEU A 85 10.05 -7.17 -9.40
CA LEU A 85 9.68 -7.29 -10.80
C LEU A 85 10.69 -6.53 -11.67
N HIS A 86 10.88 -6.93 -12.91
CA HIS A 86 11.83 -6.25 -13.81
C HIS A 86 11.37 -4.83 -14.25
N SER A 87 10.11 -4.45 -14.03
CA SER A 87 9.54 -3.18 -14.50
C SER A 87 8.48 -2.61 -13.55
N SER A 88 8.49 -1.29 -13.36
CA SER A 88 7.46 -0.58 -12.60
C SER A 88 6.07 -0.71 -13.25
N LYS A 89 6.00 -0.76 -14.59
CA LYS A 89 4.74 -1.02 -15.31
C LYS A 89 4.16 -2.39 -14.94
N LEU A 90 5.00 -3.41 -14.84
CA LEU A 90 4.57 -4.76 -14.45
C LEU A 90 4.14 -4.80 -12.97
N ARG A 91 4.87 -4.08 -12.10
CA ARG A 91 4.50 -3.88 -10.68
C ARG A 91 3.13 -3.21 -10.56
N ASP A 92 2.87 -2.17 -11.33
CA ASP A 92 1.58 -1.46 -11.29
C ASP A 92 0.44 -2.29 -11.94
N LYS A 93 0.71 -3.11 -12.97
CA LYS A 93 -0.23 -4.15 -13.45
C LYS A 93 -0.62 -5.14 -12.36
N LEU A 94 0.35 -5.67 -11.61
CA LEU A 94 0.12 -6.61 -10.49
C LEU A 94 -0.82 -6.00 -9.45
N LEU A 95 -0.52 -4.77 -9.02
CA LEU A 95 -1.34 -4.05 -8.04
C LEU A 95 -2.73 -3.69 -8.58
N ALA A 96 -2.84 -3.31 -9.86
CA ALA A 96 -4.14 -3.05 -10.49
C ALA A 96 -5.00 -4.31 -10.55
N GLY A 97 -4.44 -5.46 -10.96
CA GLY A 97 -5.15 -6.74 -10.97
C GLY A 97 -5.66 -7.13 -9.58
N ILE A 98 -4.83 -7.08 -8.54
CA ILE A 98 -5.26 -7.41 -7.16
C ILE A 98 -6.36 -6.44 -6.66
N ARG A 99 -6.38 -5.19 -7.14
CA ARG A 99 -7.42 -4.20 -6.80
C ARG A 99 -8.75 -4.42 -7.52
N THR A 100 -8.74 -5.02 -8.73
CA THR A 100 -9.95 -5.23 -9.55
C THR A 100 -10.59 -6.59 -9.33
N VAL A 101 -9.80 -7.63 -9.04
CA VAL A 101 -10.31 -8.98 -8.86
C VAL A 101 -10.77 -9.19 -7.41
N VAL A 102 -11.71 -10.12 -7.21
CA VAL A 102 -12.02 -10.63 -5.87
C VAL A 102 -10.73 -11.18 -5.24
N ARG A 103 -10.57 -10.94 -3.94
CA ARG A 103 -9.40 -11.31 -3.14
C ARG A 103 -8.87 -12.72 -3.49
N PRO A 104 -7.55 -12.91 -3.73
CA PRO A 104 -6.98 -14.22 -4.00
C PRO A 104 -7.30 -15.22 -2.89
N SER A 105 -7.56 -16.48 -3.26
CA SER A 105 -7.99 -17.55 -2.32
C SER A 105 -6.97 -17.84 -1.22
N SER A 106 -5.68 -17.71 -1.52
CA SER A 106 -4.58 -17.93 -0.56
C SER A 106 -4.35 -16.77 0.43
N PHE A 107 -5.15 -15.70 0.39
CA PHE A 107 -4.97 -14.59 1.33
C PHE A 107 -5.66 -14.87 2.67
N GLU A 108 -4.88 -15.08 3.72
CA GLU A 108 -5.32 -14.96 5.12
C GLU A 108 -5.96 -13.57 5.37
N PRO A 109 -6.90 -13.39 6.32
CA PRO A 109 -7.56 -12.10 6.60
C PRO A 109 -6.61 -10.90 6.85
N SER A 110 -5.40 -11.16 7.36
CA SER A 110 -4.30 -10.20 7.56
C SER A 110 -3.63 -9.70 6.27
N MET A 111 -3.71 -10.49 5.18
CA MET A 111 -2.88 -10.30 3.99
C MET A 111 -3.37 -9.21 3.04
N TYR A 112 -2.43 -8.37 2.61
CA TYR A 112 -2.62 -7.39 1.53
C TYR A 112 -1.30 -7.09 0.80
N VAL A 113 -1.41 -6.67 -0.46
CA VAL A 113 -0.27 -6.30 -1.32
C VAL A 113 -0.30 -4.81 -1.63
N ARG A 114 0.87 -4.17 -1.61
CA ARG A 114 1.05 -2.73 -1.87
C ARG A 114 2.41 -2.45 -2.55
N ARG A 115 2.69 -1.17 -2.85
CA ARG A 115 4.03 -0.71 -3.30
C ARG A 115 5.06 -0.80 -2.16
N ASP A 116 6.34 -0.95 -2.50
CA ASP A 116 7.45 -0.81 -1.55
C ASP A 116 7.73 0.67 -1.22
N LEU A 117 6.93 1.23 -0.31
CA LEU A 117 6.94 2.65 0.07
C LEU A 117 8.29 3.13 0.63
N MET A 118 8.70 4.35 0.25
CA MET A 118 9.83 5.09 0.80
C MET A 118 9.67 5.37 2.31
N PRO A 119 10.76 5.66 3.05
CA PRO A 119 10.68 5.92 4.49
C PRO A 119 9.73 7.07 4.87
N SER A 120 9.67 8.13 4.06
CA SER A 120 8.73 9.25 4.23
C SER A 120 7.27 8.83 3.99
N GLU A 121 7.00 8.10 2.91
CA GLU A 121 5.68 7.55 2.60
C GLU A 121 5.20 6.57 3.70
N LEU A 122 6.10 5.76 4.26
CA LEU A 122 5.80 4.88 5.40
C LEU A 122 5.41 5.67 6.66
N GLU A 123 6.02 6.83 6.90
CA GLU A 123 5.69 7.67 8.06
C GLU A 123 4.35 8.40 7.88
N GLN A 124 4.07 8.88 6.67
CA GLN A 124 2.76 9.39 6.28
C GLN A 124 1.68 8.31 6.45
N GLU A 125 1.93 7.10 5.96
CA GLU A 125 1.01 5.96 6.06
C GLU A 125 0.78 5.52 7.53
N ARG A 126 1.82 5.56 8.39
CA ARG A 126 1.66 5.35 9.84
C ARG A 126 0.76 6.42 10.47
N SER A 127 1.00 7.69 10.13
CA SER A 127 0.24 8.84 10.64
C SER A 127 -1.23 8.73 10.23
N ALA A 128 -1.51 8.46 8.95
CA ALA A 128 -2.86 8.20 8.44
C ALA A 128 -3.53 7.00 9.13
N ARG A 129 -2.80 5.92 9.43
CA ARG A 129 -3.36 4.77 10.19
C ARG A 129 -3.67 5.12 11.66
N MET A 130 -2.90 6.01 12.28
CA MET A 130 -3.20 6.49 13.64
C MET A 130 -4.44 7.38 13.64
N GLU A 131 -4.58 8.26 12.64
CA GLU A 131 -5.77 9.10 12.47
C GLU A 131 -7.02 8.27 12.17
N ALA A 132 -6.92 7.29 11.26
CA ALA A 132 -8.00 6.34 10.96
C ALA A 132 -8.47 5.60 12.22
N ARG A 133 -7.53 5.09 13.03
CA ARG A 133 -7.84 4.42 14.30
C ARG A 133 -8.54 5.36 15.28
N LYS A 134 -8.08 6.61 15.42
CA LYS A 134 -8.72 7.62 16.28
C LYS A 134 -10.16 7.89 15.83
N LYS A 135 -10.38 8.15 14.54
CA LYS A 135 -11.71 8.44 13.98
C LYS A 135 -12.66 7.23 14.11
N ASN A 136 -12.20 6.03 13.76
CA ASN A 136 -12.97 4.78 13.93
C ASN A 136 -13.39 4.55 15.39
N PHE A 137 -12.46 4.74 16.34
CA PHE A 137 -12.76 4.61 17.76
C PHE A 137 -13.84 5.62 18.19
N THR A 138 -13.72 6.89 17.79
CA THR A 138 -14.73 7.93 18.09
C THR A 138 -16.10 7.65 17.48
N ALA A 139 -16.18 7.00 16.31
CA ALA A 139 -17.45 6.65 15.68
C ALA A 139 -18.01 5.26 16.07
N GLY A 140 -17.32 4.49 16.92
CA GLY A 140 -17.73 3.13 17.30
C GLY A 140 -17.76 2.12 16.14
N CYS A 141 -17.18 2.42 14.99
CA CYS A 141 -17.23 1.58 13.79
C CYS A 141 -16.05 1.79 12.84
N LEU A 142 -15.80 0.80 11.97
CA LEU A 142 -14.78 0.84 10.92
C LEU A 142 -15.30 1.62 9.70
N ARG A 143 -15.23 2.94 9.78
CA ARG A 143 -15.65 3.90 8.74
C ARG A 143 -14.48 4.51 7.95
N TRP A 144 -13.30 4.59 8.54
CA TRP A 144 -12.08 5.10 7.89
C TRP A 144 -10.99 4.04 7.75
N GLY A 145 -10.22 4.15 6.68
CA GLY A 145 -9.05 3.34 6.41
C GLY A 145 -7.94 4.16 5.76
N VAL A 146 -6.89 3.49 5.29
CA VAL A 146 -5.77 4.13 4.57
C VAL A 146 -5.61 3.50 3.20
N ARG A 147 -5.46 4.31 2.16
CA ARG A 147 -5.10 3.89 0.80
C ARG A 147 -4.08 4.87 0.25
N ASP A 148 -3.07 4.36 -0.45
CA ASP A 148 -2.05 5.19 -1.12
C ASP A 148 -1.45 6.30 -0.21
N CYS A 149 -1.23 5.96 1.06
CA CYS A 149 -0.74 6.83 2.16
C CYS A 149 -1.73 7.89 2.69
N GLU A 150 -2.95 7.95 2.18
CA GLU A 150 -3.97 8.92 2.56
C GLU A 150 -5.10 8.29 3.39
N LEU A 151 -5.72 9.10 4.26
CA LEU A 151 -6.93 8.72 4.98
C LEU A 151 -8.12 8.70 4.01
N VAL A 152 -8.81 7.57 3.94
CA VAL A 152 -10.05 7.43 3.15
C VAL A 152 -11.23 7.08 4.03
N GLU A 153 -12.40 7.61 3.68
CA GLU A 153 -13.67 7.15 4.22
C GLU A 153 -14.23 6.03 3.35
N PHE A 154 -14.67 4.94 3.97
CA PHE A 154 -15.35 3.86 3.28
C PHE A 154 -16.77 4.29 2.91
N LYS A 155 -17.25 3.85 1.74
CA LYS A 155 -18.63 4.07 1.30
C LYS A 155 -19.41 2.77 1.46
N GLY A 156 -20.60 2.84 2.03
CA GLY A 156 -21.51 1.71 2.16
C GLY A 156 -22.77 2.08 2.95
N PRO A 157 -23.84 1.27 2.88
CA PRO A 157 -25.05 1.48 3.66
C PRO A 157 -24.84 1.21 5.16
N THR A 158 -23.86 0.36 5.51
CA THR A 158 -23.52 -0.01 6.89
C THR A 158 -22.00 -0.13 7.05
N TYR A 159 -21.50 0.26 8.23
CA TYR A 159 -20.10 0.12 8.63
C TYR A 159 -19.93 -1.13 9.51
N ARG A 160 -18.76 -1.77 9.44
CA ARG A 160 -18.44 -2.89 10.33
C ARG A 160 -18.24 -2.38 11.76
N SER A 161 -18.66 -3.17 12.75
CA SER A 161 -18.32 -2.92 14.15
C SER A 161 -16.81 -2.93 14.38
N LEU A 162 -16.36 -2.28 15.45
CA LEU A 162 -14.99 -2.41 15.92
C LEU A 162 -14.75 -3.84 16.46
N PRO A 163 -13.58 -4.45 16.20
CA PRO A 163 -13.13 -5.64 16.93
C PRO A 163 -13.09 -5.40 18.44
N ASN A 164 -13.22 -6.46 19.24
CA ASN A 164 -13.19 -6.38 20.70
C ASN A 164 -11.91 -5.69 21.23
N ASP A 165 -10.76 -6.00 20.64
CA ASP A 165 -9.46 -5.44 21.04
C ASP A 165 -9.11 -4.11 20.33
N TYR A 166 -10.10 -3.37 19.81
CA TYR A 166 -9.86 -2.13 19.06
C TYR A 166 -9.48 -0.96 19.99
N ARG A 167 -8.22 -0.96 20.40
CA ARG A 167 -7.69 -0.08 21.44
C ARG A 167 -7.69 1.41 21.04
N ASN A 168 -8.00 2.26 22.03
CA ASN A 168 -7.85 3.71 21.91
C ASN A 168 -6.38 4.10 21.66
N PRO A 169 -6.07 4.88 20.61
CA PRO A 169 -4.71 5.39 20.36
C PRO A 169 -4.09 6.12 21.54
N ASN A 170 -4.90 6.81 22.36
CA ASN A 170 -4.41 7.63 23.48
C ASN A 170 -3.76 6.80 24.60
N GLU A 171 -4.24 5.57 24.84
CA GLU A 171 -3.62 4.67 25.84
C GLU A 171 -2.26 4.13 25.38
N THR A 172 -2.10 3.95 24.07
CA THR A 172 -0.92 3.28 23.49
C THR A 172 0.36 4.11 23.68
N ASN A 173 0.23 5.44 23.78
CA ASN A 173 1.35 6.36 23.98
C ASN A 173 1.97 6.28 25.38
N ASN A 174 1.24 5.82 26.40
CA ASN A 174 1.76 5.76 27.77
C ASN A 174 2.60 4.50 28.03
N SER A 175 2.32 3.37 27.38
CA SER A 175 3.05 2.11 27.64
C SER A 175 4.37 1.97 26.88
N ASN A 176 4.50 2.53 25.66
CA ASN A 176 5.63 2.21 24.78
C ASN A 176 6.79 3.24 24.77
N ARG A 177 6.63 4.43 25.37
CA ARG A 177 7.69 5.45 25.41
C ARG A 177 8.76 5.21 26.47
N MET A 178 8.45 4.52 27.56
CA MET A 178 9.39 4.25 28.66
C MET A 178 10.48 3.22 28.29
N THR A 179 10.13 2.21 27.49
CA THR A 179 11.01 1.04 27.26
C THR A 179 12.07 1.23 26.18
N LEU A 180 11.93 2.24 25.30
CA LEU A 180 12.82 2.45 24.15
C LEU A 180 13.81 3.61 24.32
N GLN A 181 13.64 4.49 25.31
CA GLN A 181 14.59 5.57 25.59
C GLN A 181 15.61 5.24 26.70
N SER A 182 15.35 4.20 27.52
CA SER A 182 16.21 3.83 28.65
C SER A 182 17.57 3.21 28.27
N ASN A 183 17.72 2.70 27.03
CA ASN A 183 18.85 1.82 26.68
C ASN A 183 19.96 2.50 25.85
N HIS A 184 19.91 3.81 25.63
CA HIS A 184 20.91 4.57 24.87
C HIS A 184 21.47 5.79 25.62
N SER A 185 21.84 5.63 26.89
CA SER A 185 22.59 6.64 27.66
C SER A 185 23.58 6.02 28.66
N LYS A 186 24.58 5.26 28.17
CA LYS A 186 25.77 4.94 28.97
C LYS A 186 27.03 4.79 28.12
N VAL A 187 27.58 5.92 27.65
CA VAL A 187 28.96 6.00 27.16
C VAL A 187 29.69 7.14 27.85
N GLN A 188 30.81 6.75 28.45
CA GLN A 188 31.92 7.47 29.08
C GLN A 188 32.04 8.99 28.87
N SER A 189 32.21 9.69 30.00
CA SER A 189 32.70 11.07 30.08
C SER A 189 34.23 11.15 29.94
N ILE A 190 34.72 11.96 29.00
CA ILE A 190 36.13 12.37 28.86
C ILE A 190 36.15 13.92 28.70
N PRO A 191 37.15 14.66 29.21
CA PRO A 191 36.88 15.94 29.89
C PRO A 191 36.85 17.19 29.01
N LYS A 192 36.40 18.29 29.63
CA LYS A 192 36.20 19.63 29.04
C LYS A 192 37.53 20.27 28.57
N PRO A 193 37.56 20.95 27.41
CA PRO A 193 38.62 21.90 27.09
C PRO A 193 38.43 23.22 27.87
N ILE A 194 39.56 23.89 28.12
CA ILE A 194 39.65 25.17 28.83
C ILE A 194 39.17 26.30 27.90
N ILE A 195 38.30 27.18 28.39
CA ILE A 195 37.91 28.42 27.68
C ILE A 195 38.85 29.53 28.15
N ASP A 196 39.74 29.98 27.26
CA ASP A 196 40.50 31.20 27.46
C ASP A 196 39.63 32.43 27.13
N LYS A 197 39.82 33.52 27.87
CA LYS A 197 39.04 34.77 27.75
C LYS A 197 39.89 35.83 27.06
N SER A 198 39.48 36.31 25.89
CA SER A 198 39.92 37.65 25.43
C SER A 198 39.06 38.31 24.36
N LYS A 199 38.68 39.55 24.70
CA LYS A 199 38.34 40.72 23.85
C LYS A 199 36.93 40.80 23.22
N SER A 200 36.56 42.05 22.96
CA SER A 200 35.19 42.61 22.92
C SER A 200 35.14 43.77 21.92
N THR A 201 33.92 44.16 21.51
CA THR A 201 33.57 45.42 20.78
C THR A 201 34.04 45.44 19.31
N VAL A 202 33.36 46.03 18.31
CA VAL A 202 32.41 47.18 18.26
C VAL A 202 31.29 46.96 17.21
N LEU A 203 30.20 47.73 17.32
CA LEU A 203 29.14 47.92 16.30
C LEU A 203 29.65 48.44 14.94
N ALA A 204 28.91 48.14 13.86
CA ALA A 204 28.70 49.07 12.74
C ALA A 204 27.41 48.74 11.97
N THR A 205 26.57 49.75 11.73
CA THR A 205 25.39 49.71 10.86
C THR A 205 25.76 50.32 9.51
N ILE A 206 25.37 49.69 8.38
CA ILE A 206 25.25 50.38 7.08
C ILE A 206 24.02 49.80 6.35
N ASN A 207 23.07 50.68 6.03
CA ASN A 207 22.11 50.49 4.93
C ASN A 207 22.67 51.23 3.72
N ASP A 208 22.50 50.69 2.51
CA ASP A 208 22.32 51.50 1.30
C ASP A 208 21.58 50.67 0.22
N GLU A 209 20.62 51.31 -0.43
CA GLU A 209 19.90 50.91 -1.66
C GLU A 209 20.50 51.73 -2.85
N PRO A 210 20.00 51.75 -4.12
CA PRO A 210 18.83 51.08 -4.71
C PRO A 210 19.05 50.46 -6.12
N ALA A 211 17.93 49.98 -6.70
CA ALA A 211 17.66 49.76 -8.13
C ALA A 211 18.34 48.55 -8.83
N SER A 212 17.64 47.75 -9.65
CA SER A 212 16.68 48.17 -10.68
C SER A 212 15.79 47.01 -11.18
N SER A 213 14.47 47.28 -11.33
CA SER A 213 13.51 46.79 -12.36
C SER A 213 13.38 45.27 -12.67
N THR A 214 12.24 44.67 -13.07
CA THR A 214 10.97 45.15 -13.66
C THR A 214 9.84 44.13 -13.42
N THR A 215 8.64 44.61 -13.08
CA THR A 215 7.29 44.03 -13.35
C THR A 215 7.02 42.52 -13.23
N THR A 216 6.18 42.15 -12.26
CA THR A 216 5.28 40.99 -12.35
C THR A 216 3.84 41.49 -12.54
N VAL A 217 3.19 41.15 -13.66
CA VAL A 217 1.77 41.43 -13.88
C VAL A 217 0.94 40.24 -13.39
N ALA A 218 -0.17 40.52 -12.71
CA ALA A 218 -1.12 39.50 -12.23
C ALA A 218 -2.07 39.00 -13.33
N SER A 219 -2.99 38.10 -12.93
CA SER A 219 -4.11 37.52 -13.72
C SER A 219 -3.78 36.17 -14.40
N THR A 220 -4.66 35.15 -14.43
CA THR A 220 -6.01 35.02 -13.82
C THR A 220 -6.36 33.54 -13.65
N SER A 221 -7.24 33.25 -12.68
CA SER A 221 -7.83 31.93 -12.47
C SER A 221 -8.95 31.64 -13.48
N ASN A 222 -8.78 30.64 -14.35
CA ASN A 222 -9.84 30.16 -15.24
C ASN A 222 -10.30 28.76 -14.81
N ALA A 223 -11.42 28.70 -14.09
CA ALA A 223 -12.14 27.46 -13.83
C ALA A 223 -13.08 27.14 -15.00
N THR A 224 -12.94 25.96 -15.61
CA THR A 224 -13.82 25.51 -16.69
C THR A 224 -14.82 24.47 -16.19
N THR A 225 -16.04 24.92 -15.91
CA THR A 225 -17.21 24.06 -15.71
C THR A 225 -17.65 23.45 -17.04
N ARG A 226 -17.66 22.12 -17.16
CA ARG A 226 -18.40 21.45 -18.25
C ARG A 226 -19.88 21.38 -17.90
N ARG A 227 -20.70 22.08 -18.68
CA ARG A 227 -22.17 21.95 -18.64
C ARG A 227 -22.61 20.66 -19.35
N ARG A 228 -23.84 20.26 -19.06
CA ARG A 228 -24.59 19.23 -19.81
C ARG A 228 -25.17 19.90 -21.04
N ASP A 229 -25.22 19.18 -22.15
CA ASP A 229 -26.16 19.44 -23.23
C ASP A 229 -27.08 18.22 -23.40
N LYS A 230 -28.30 18.47 -23.87
CA LYS A 230 -29.35 17.50 -24.17
C LYS A 230 -29.50 17.39 -25.69
N GLU A 231 -29.71 16.19 -26.19
CA GLU A 231 -30.56 15.86 -27.35
C GLU A 231 -31.29 14.57 -26.93
N GLU A 232 -32.58 14.62 -26.64
CA GLU A 232 -33.75 14.55 -27.55
C GLU A 232 -34.12 13.13 -28.00
N GLU A 233 -35.40 12.92 -28.28
CA GLU A 233 -36.13 11.70 -27.92
C GLU A 233 -36.98 11.15 -29.09
N LEU A 234 -37.22 9.82 -29.05
CA LEU A 234 -38.34 9.04 -29.63
C LEU A 234 -38.15 8.33 -31.00
N PRO A 235 -38.94 7.25 -31.29
CA PRO A 235 -39.88 6.51 -30.44
C PRO A 235 -39.70 4.95 -30.38
N ASN A 236 -40.35 4.42 -29.34
CA ASN A 236 -40.69 3.04 -28.97
C ASN A 236 -41.46 2.19 -30.02
N VAL A 237 -41.15 0.88 -30.16
CA VAL A 237 -42.11 -0.20 -30.50
C VAL A 237 -41.75 -1.55 -29.82
N THR A 238 -42.72 -2.15 -29.12
CA THR A 238 -42.86 -3.55 -28.65
C THR A 238 -44.38 -3.88 -28.69
N PRO A 239 -44.90 -5.13 -28.53
CA PRO A 239 -44.26 -6.44 -28.36
C PRO A 239 -44.40 -7.32 -29.63
N PRO A 240 -45.08 -8.50 -29.74
CA PRO A 240 -45.96 -9.27 -28.84
C PRO A 240 -45.25 -10.43 -28.09
N ILE A 241 -46.02 -11.44 -27.66
CA ILE A 241 -45.64 -12.74 -27.05
C ILE A 241 -46.28 -13.83 -27.92
N SER A 242 -45.64 -15.01 -28.05
CA SER A 242 -46.33 -16.26 -28.46
C SER A 242 -45.75 -17.46 -27.71
N ALA A 243 -46.63 -18.30 -27.18
CA ALA A 243 -46.30 -19.61 -26.62
C ALA A 243 -46.59 -20.71 -27.66
N SER A 244 -45.88 -21.83 -27.58
CA SER A 244 -46.30 -23.09 -28.20
C SER A 244 -45.68 -24.30 -27.49
N ASP A 245 -46.53 -25.25 -27.13
CA ASP A 245 -46.16 -26.56 -26.58
C ASP A 245 -45.33 -27.40 -27.55
N GLY A 246 -44.67 -28.44 -27.03
CA GLY A 246 -43.86 -29.35 -27.86
C GLY A 246 -43.27 -30.55 -27.11
N ALA A 247 -44.13 -31.41 -26.55
CA ALA A 247 -43.69 -32.63 -25.87
C ALA A 247 -43.38 -33.79 -26.84
N SER A 248 -42.25 -34.46 -26.63
CA SER A 248 -41.95 -35.86 -26.97
C SER A 248 -40.69 -36.21 -26.17
N GLY A 249 -40.65 -37.26 -25.35
CA GLY A 249 -40.64 -38.68 -25.78
C GLY A 249 -39.18 -39.07 -26.10
N THR A 250 -38.56 -40.11 -25.53
CA THR A 250 -39.13 -41.40 -25.10
C THR A 250 -38.10 -42.18 -24.23
N THR A 251 -38.58 -42.88 -23.19
CA THR A 251 -37.99 -44.03 -22.42
C THR A 251 -36.49 -44.03 -22.01
N VAL A 252 -36.16 -44.05 -20.72
CA VAL A 252 -36.08 -45.24 -19.81
C VAL A 252 -35.00 -46.26 -20.20
N ASN A 253 -34.03 -46.45 -19.30
CA ASN A 253 -33.60 -47.77 -18.83
C ASN A 253 -33.02 -47.64 -17.41
N ASP A 254 -33.59 -48.39 -16.48
CA ASP A 254 -33.02 -48.66 -15.16
C ASP A 254 -31.73 -49.48 -15.28
N GLU A 255 -30.80 -49.34 -14.33
CA GLU A 255 -30.50 -50.44 -13.40
C GLU A 255 -29.93 -49.90 -12.08
N ARG A 256 -30.15 -50.64 -10.99
CA ARG A 256 -29.88 -50.26 -9.60
C ARG A 256 -29.11 -51.38 -8.90
N ALA A 257 -28.36 -51.00 -7.86
CA ALA A 257 -27.70 -51.88 -6.87
C ALA A 257 -26.34 -52.46 -7.33
N SER A 258 -25.42 -52.86 -6.44
CA SER A 258 -25.39 -52.72 -4.98
C SER A 258 -23.93 -52.74 -4.47
N ALA A 259 -23.75 -52.46 -3.18
CA ALA A 259 -22.44 -52.49 -2.52
C ALA A 259 -21.92 -53.91 -2.24
N SER A 260 -20.59 -54.09 -2.21
CA SER A 260 -19.81 -54.69 -1.10
C SER A 260 -18.38 -55.03 -1.53
N HIS A 261 -17.37 -54.43 -0.88
CA HIS A 261 -16.35 -55.18 -0.14
C HIS A 261 -15.49 -54.27 0.76
#